data_AF-A0A7W0NRK1-F1
#
_entry.id   AF-A0A7W0NRK1-F1
#
_cell.length_a   1.000
_cell.length_b   1.000
_cell.length_c   1.000
_cell.angle_alpha   90.00
_cell.angle_beta   90.00
_cell.angle_gamma   90.00
#
_symmetry.space_group_name_H-M   'P 1'
#
loop_
_entity.id
_entity.type
_entity.pdbx_description
1 polymer ?
#
loop_
_entity_poly.entity_id
_entity_poly.type
_entity_poly.pdbx_seq_one_letter_code
_entity_poly.pdbx_strand_id
1 'polypeptide(L)'
;MPAQGGAVSQGLNGGCATCNTGGGSTEATPTPGRTGLVSAAPIAGPPKTWSTGLKKILAIRLDFPDLIDIRTSDAGQKMMDGVLRQKYHDSSYGKTDLQSTVTPVVYRLPHDAGYYATSNSIWTLIQNDATPLAAANYDLAAYDRIAFSFPSLKDVPGSTVRAMSHAQYGGKYMWLNGGGFGFYTVAHELGHTYGLRHANRWKVPDGNPVNSKGRSEEYADNFDIMGDTGDPTLRDFNPWFKSLLGWMDGHVQTVTVNGTYRVNRFDNTPAATGILALKIRKNNALDYWISYRLQLRGKSCYKGRSLYRLGTRRHHGNQ
;
A
#
# COMPACT_ATOMS: atom_id res chain seq x y z
N MET A 1 -17.45 -50.82 6.78
CA MET A 1 -16.04 -50.37 6.73
C MET A 1 -15.34 -51.19 5.66
N PRO A 2 -14.50 -50.63 4.76
CA PRO A 2 -13.76 -49.38 4.84
C PRO A 2 -14.21 -48.30 3.83
N ALA A 3 -13.84 -47.05 4.10
CA ALA A 3 -14.09 -45.88 3.26
C ALA A 3 -12.92 -45.65 2.29
N GLN A 4 -13.21 -45.57 1.00
CA GLN A 4 -12.27 -45.13 -0.02
C GLN A 4 -12.21 -43.60 -0.06
N GLY A 5 -11.05 -43.03 0.27
CA GLY A 5 -10.76 -41.61 0.09
C GLY A 5 -10.31 -41.35 -1.34
N GLY A 6 -11.22 -40.88 -2.19
CA GLY A 6 -10.92 -40.42 -3.54
C GLY A 6 -10.24 -39.05 -3.51
N ALA A 7 -8.98 -38.99 -3.95
CA ALA A 7 -8.31 -37.75 -4.30
C ALA A 7 -8.92 -37.21 -5.60
N VAL A 8 -9.61 -36.07 -5.52
CA VAL A 8 -10.11 -35.37 -6.72
C VAL A 8 -9.10 -34.30 -7.10
N SER A 9 -8.30 -34.59 -8.13
CA SER A 9 -7.62 -33.56 -8.92
C SER A 9 -8.66 -32.91 -9.83
N GLN A 10 -9.04 -31.65 -9.58
CA GLN A 10 -9.74 -30.84 -10.58
C GLN A 10 -8.83 -29.71 -11.05
N GLY A 11 -8.53 -29.72 -12.35
CA GLY A 11 -7.76 -28.71 -13.03
C GLY A 11 -8.44 -27.34 -12.95
N LEU A 12 -7.63 -26.32 -12.70
CA LEU A 12 -8.06 -24.93 -12.68
C LEU A 12 -8.07 -24.39 -14.11
N ASN A 13 -9.10 -24.76 -14.89
CA ASN A 13 -9.42 -24.09 -16.14
C ASN A 13 -10.72 -23.30 -15.93
N GLY A 14 -10.58 -22.00 -15.72
CA GLY A 14 -11.70 -21.10 -15.44
C GLY A 14 -11.24 -19.66 -15.56
N GLY A 15 -10.98 -19.22 -16.80
CA GLY A 15 -10.81 -17.81 -17.11
C GLY A 15 -12.10 -17.05 -16.75
N CYS A 16 -11.98 -15.98 -15.96
CA CYS A 16 -13.09 -15.08 -15.68
C CYS A 16 -13.05 -13.93 -16.70
N ALA A 17 -13.99 -13.94 -17.64
CA ALA A 17 -14.05 -13.06 -18.81
C ALA A 17 -14.74 -11.70 -18.56
N THR A 18 -14.84 -11.21 -17.32
CA THR A 18 -15.59 -9.96 -17.03
C THR A 18 -14.91 -8.99 -16.06
N CYS A 19 -13.58 -8.94 -16.06
CA CYS A 19 -12.83 -7.80 -15.50
C CYS A 19 -12.11 -7.07 -16.64
N ASN A 20 -12.90 -6.49 -17.56
CA ASN A 20 -12.39 -5.59 -18.57
C ASN A 20 -12.98 -4.20 -18.34
N THR A 21 -12.14 -3.23 -18.00
CA THR A 21 -12.33 -1.82 -18.39
C THR A 21 -10.99 -1.10 -18.37
N GLY A 22 -10.52 -0.77 -19.58
CA GLY A 22 -9.60 0.30 -19.98
C GLY A 22 -8.72 1.01 -18.95
N GLY A 23 -7.41 0.91 -19.18
CA GLY A 23 -6.38 1.83 -18.70
C GLY A 23 -5.08 1.53 -19.44
N GLY A 24 -4.68 2.42 -20.35
CA GLY A 24 -3.59 2.19 -21.30
C GLY A 24 -2.26 1.83 -20.65
N SER A 25 -1.69 0.70 -21.06
CA SER A 25 -0.32 0.28 -20.74
C SER A 25 0.63 0.77 -21.83
N THR A 26 1.61 1.60 -21.49
CA THR A 26 2.76 1.85 -22.36
C THR A 26 3.76 0.70 -22.22
N GLU A 27 4.00 -0.02 -23.31
CA GLU A 27 5.04 -1.05 -23.41
C GLU A 27 6.44 -0.46 -23.20
N ALA A 28 7.24 -1.09 -22.33
CA ALA A 28 8.68 -0.87 -22.26
C ALA A 28 9.39 -2.13 -22.76
N THR A 29 10.10 -1.99 -23.88
CA THR A 29 10.91 -3.03 -24.53
C THR A 29 12.11 -3.43 -23.66
N PRO A 30 12.45 -4.73 -23.54
CA PRO A 30 13.57 -5.20 -22.73
C PRO A 30 14.91 -5.08 -23.47
N THR A 31 15.88 -4.41 -22.88
CA THR A 31 17.29 -4.43 -23.31
C THR A 31 18.04 -5.61 -22.62
N PRO A 32 19.01 -6.30 -23.28
CA PRO A 32 19.61 -7.52 -22.74
C PRO A 32 20.68 -7.27 -21.66
N GLY A 33 20.53 -7.99 -20.54
CA GLY A 33 21.58 -8.69 -19.79
C GLY A 33 22.81 -7.93 -19.29
N ARG A 34 22.93 -7.79 -17.96
CA ARG A 34 24.23 -7.85 -17.29
C ARG A 34 24.21 -8.93 -16.20
N THR A 35 25.00 -9.96 -16.43
CA THR A 35 25.25 -11.11 -15.56
C THR A 35 26.04 -10.67 -14.32
N GLY A 36 25.45 -10.87 -13.15
CA GLY A 36 26.07 -10.59 -11.86
C GLY A 36 25.09 -10.89 -10.73
N LEU A 37 25.00 -12.17 -10.33
CA LEU A 37 24.21 -12.60 -9.18
C LEU A 37 24.97 -12.26 -7.89
N VAL A 38 24.87 -11.02 -7.43
CA VAL A 38 25.14 -10.68 -6.03
C VAL A 38 23.93 -11.07 -5.19
N SER A 39 24.15 -11.78 -4.08
CA SER A 39 23.10 -12.12 -3.12
C SER A 39 22.45 -10.83 -2.62
N ALA A 40 21.14 -10.70 -2.82
CA ALA A 40 20.40 -9.60 -2.22
C ALA A 40 20.20 -9.95 -0.74
N ALA A 41 20.73 -9.12 0.16
CA ALA A 41 20.38 -9.20 1.57
C ALA A 41 18.85 -9.09 1.74
N PRO A 42 18.25 -9.71 2.78
CA PRO A 42 16.84 -9.53 3.09
C PRO A 42 16.50 -8.04 3.16
N ILE A 43 15.36 -7.63 2.60
CA ILE A 43 14.89 -6.25 2.73
C ILE A 43 14.62 -6.00 4.22
N ALA A 44 15.50 -5.21 4.85
CA ALA A 44 15.27 -4.74 6.20
C ALA A 44 14.08 -3.77 6.18
N GLY A 45 13.12 -4.00 7.08
CA GLY A 45 12.04 -3.05 7.30
C GLY A 45 12.56 -1.72 7.85
N PRO A 46 11.70 -0.69 7.89
CA PRO A 46 12.03 0.52 8.64
C PRO A 46 12.35 0.15 10.11
N PRO A 47 13.03 1.04 10.87
CA PRO A 47 13.12 0.87 12.32
C PRO A 47 11.72 0.64 12.89
N LYS A 48 11.55 -0.35 13.78
CA LYS A 48 10.21 -0.70 14.30
C LYS A 48 9.48 0.49 14.92
N THR A 49 10.21 1.40 15.56
CA THR A 49 9.67 2.65 16.12
C THR A 49 9.03 3.56 15.08
N TRP A 50 9.37 3.42 13.79
CA TRP A 50 8.81 4.17 12.68
C TRP A 50 7.38 3.74 12.31
N SER A 51 7.05 2.46 12.55
CA SER A 51 5.79 1.82 12.14
C SER A 51 4.94 1.31 13.31
N THR A 52 5.40 1.49 14.55
CA THR A 52 4.70 1.08 15.77
C THR A 52 4.56 2.24 16.77
N GLY A 53 3.67 2.08 17.74
CA GLY A 53 3.28 3.13 18.67
C GLY A 53 2.32 4.14 18.05
N LEU A 54 2.09 5.23 18.78
CA LEU A 54 1.28 6.35 18.30
C LEU A 54 2.03 7.07 17.18
N LYS A 55 1.33 7.39 16.09
CA LYS A 55 1.80 8.28 15.03
C LYS A 55 0.92 9.51 14.91
N LYS A 56 1.55 10.67 15.02
CA LYS A 56 0.91 11.97 14.84
C LYS A 56 0.93 12.37 13.38
N ILE A 57 -0.24 12.66 12.82
CA ILE A 57 -0.41 13.08 11.43
C ILE A 57 -0.98 14.50 11.41
N LEU A 58 -0.29 15.43 10.75
CA LEU A 58 -0.86 16.74 10.41
C LEU A 58 -1.29 16.71 8.95
N ALA A 59 -2.57 16.93 8.69
CA ALA A 59 -3.09 17.07 7.34
C ALA A 59 -3.42 18.54 7.06
N ILE A 60 -2.53 19.18 6.30
CA ILE A 60 -2.57 20.57 5.92
C ILE A 60 -3.49 20.70 4.70
N ARG A 61 -4.55 21.48 4.85
CA ARG A 61 -5.46 21.84 3.77
C ARG A 61 -4.93 23.05 3.04
N LEU A 62 -4.86 22.96 1.73
CA LEU A 62 -4.28 23.95 0.84
C LEU A 62 -5.27 24.31 -0.28
N ASP A 63 -5.14 25.51 -0.80
CA ASP A 63 -5.78 25.93 -2.05
C ASP A 63 -4.88 26.88 -2.85
N PHE A 64 -5.36 27.30 -4.02
CA PHE A 64 -4.64 28.17 -4.96
C PHE A 64 -5.44 29.46 -5.20
N PRO A 65 -4.82 30.57 -5.63
CA PRO A 65 -5.53 31.83 -5.86
C PRO A 65 -6.69 31.73 -6.84
N ASP A 66 -6.55 30.88 -7.87
CA ASP A 66 -7.52 30.61 -8.93
C ASP A 66 -8.31 29.29 -8.76
N LEU A 67 -7.98 28.49 -7.74
CA LEU A 67 -8.61 27.19 -7.49
C LEU A 67 -8.79 26.95 -5.98
N ILE A 68 -9.98 27.30 -5.49
CA ILE A 68 -10.35 27.32 -4.06
C ILE A 68 -10.74 25.92 -3.56
N ASP A 69 -10.31 25.56 -2.34
CA ASP A 69 -10.79 24.36 -1.65
C ASP A 69 -12.06 24.66 -0.83
N ILE A 70 -13.20 24.19 -1.33
CA ILE A 70 -14.51 24.36 -0.67
C ILE A 70 -14.84 23.29 0.37
N ARG A 71 -13.99 22.27 0.57
CA ARG A 71 -14.26 21.18 1.51
C ARG A 71 -14.19 21.70 2.95
N THR A 72 -14.63 20.90 3.91
CA THR A 72 -14.50 21.22 5.34
C THR A 72 -13.47 20.30 6.00
N SER A 73 -12.87 20.76 7.10
CA SER A 73 -11.98 19.94 7.92
C SER A 73 -12.71 18.76 8.58
N ASP A 74 -14.00 18.92 8.91
CA ASP A 74 -14.78 17.94 9.67
C ASP A 74 -14.90 16.59 9.00
N ALA A 75 -15.19 16.56 7.69
CA ALA A 75 -15.28 15.32 6.94
C ALA A 75 -13.93 14.59 6.89
N GLY A 76 -12.85 15.35 6.72
CA GLY A 76 -11.48 14.84 6.79
C GLY A 76 -11.16 14.26 8.15
N GLN A 77 -11.40 15.03 9.22
CA GLN A 77 -11.12 14.63 10.59
C GLN A 77 -11.88 13.35 10.96
N LYS A 78 -13.16 13.25 10.61
CA LYS A 78 -13.98 12.04 10.83
C LYS A 78 -13.42 10.81 10.11
N MET A 79 -12.95 10.96 8.88
CA MET A 79 -12.32 9.85 8.14
C MET A 79 -11.01 9.41 8.81
N MET A 80 -10.16 10.36 9.15
CA MET A 80 -8.85 10.10 9.77
C MET A 80 -9.00 9.40 11.13
N ASP A 81 -9.87 9.91 12.01
CA ASP A 81 -10.03 9.40 13.38
C ASP A 81 -10.88 8.13 13.45
N GLY A 82 -11.86 7.98 12.56
CA GLY A 82 -12.76 6.84 12.55
C GLY A 82 -12.23 5.70 11.68
N VAL A 83 -12.08 5.94 10.38
CA VAL A 83 -11.85 4.87 9.39
C VAL A 83 -10.37 4.53 9.28
N LEU A 84 -9.52 5.53 9.08
CA LEU A 84 -8.08 5.32 8.87
C LEU A 84 -7.41 4.78 10.14
N ARG A 85 -7.63 5.44 11.29
CA ARG A 85 -7.10 5.01 12.58
C ARG A 85 -7.50 3.58 12.90
N GLN A 86 -8.79 3.25 12.83
CA GLN A 86 -9.27 1.90 13.10
C GLN A 86 -8.63 0.89 12.16
N LYS A 87 -8.49 1.22 10.87
CA LYS A 87 -7.84 0.33 9.91
C LYS A 87 -6.40 0.00 10.30
N TYR A 88 -5.59 1.01 10.59
CA TYR A 88 -4.18 0.82 10.95
C TYR A 88 -4.02 0.12 12.30
N HIS A 89 -4.87 0.44 13.27
CA HIS A 89 -4.92 -0.24 14.56
C HIS A 89 -5.22 -1.73 14.39
N ASP A 90 -6.27 -2.07 13.64
CA ASP A 90 -6.68 -3.45 13.39
C ASP A 90 -5.67 -4.24 12.57
N SER A 91 -5.20 -3.64 11.46
CA SER A 91 -4.22 -4.27 10.57
C SER A 91 -2.90 -4.57 11.28
N SER A 92 -2.54 -3.77 12.28
CA SER A 92 -1.32 -3.90 13.08
C SER A 92 -1.49 -4.72 14.36
N TYR A 93 -2.68 -5.22 14.66
CA TYR A 93 -3.01 -5.89 15.93
C TYR A 93 -2.72 -5.02 17.16
N GLY A 94 -3.05 -3.72 17.06
CA GLY A 94 -2.80 -2.72 18.09
C GLY A 94 -1.34 -2.29 18.24
N LYS A 95 -0.45 -2.66 17.30
CA LYS A 95 0.96 -2.25 17.35
C LYS A 95 1.20 -0.81 16.90
N THR A 96 0.31 -0.22 16.11
CA THR A 96 0.32 1.21 15.79
C THR A 96 -1.06 1.81 16.07
N ASP A 97 -1.07 3.08 16.46
CA ASP A 97 -2.28 3.88 16.54
C ASP A 97 -2.03 5.25 15.90
N LEU A 98 -3.08 5.94 15.47
CA LEU A 98 -2.98 7.22 14.77
C LEU A 98 -3.66 8.33 15.57
N GLN A 99 -2.99 9.47 15.68
CA GLN A 99 -3.57 10.72 16.14
C GLN A 99 -3.46 11.75 15.02
N SER A 100 -4.59 12.16 14.46
CA SER A 100 -4.61 13.04 13.30
C SER A 100 -5.12 14.42 13.64
N THR A 101 -4.59 15.43 12.97
CA THR A 101 -5.10 16.80 12.99
C THR A 101 -5.28 17.26 11.55
N VAL A 102 -6.51 17.50 11.12
CA VAL A 102 -6.81 18.19 9.88
C VAL A 102 -6.89 19.69 10.18
N THR A 103 -6.14 20.52 9.45
CA THR A 103 -6.10 21.96 9.72
C THR A 103 -7.50 22.56 9.54
N PRO A 104 -7.99 23.38 10.50
CA PRO A 104 -9.29 24.03 10.35
C PRO A 104 -9.24 25.12 9.27
N VAL A 105 -8.09 25.77 9.15
CA VAL A 105 -7.78 26.76 8.12
C VAL A 105 -7.31 26.08 6.84
N VAL A 106 -7.68 26.67 5.70
CA VAL A 106 -7.11 26.38 4.38
C VAL A 106 -6.00 27.40 4.11
N TYR A 107 -4.80 26.93 3.82
CA TYR A 107 -3.67 27.80 3.50
C TYR A 107 -3.59 28.03 1.99
N ARG A 108 -3.62 29.31 1.61
CA ARG A 108 -3.46 29.74 0.22
C ARG A 108 -2.01 29.67 -0.20
N LEU A 109 -1.72 28.87 -1.22
CA LEU A 109 -0.41 28.83 -1.85
C LEU A 109 -0.14 30.13 -2.64
N PRO A 110 1.13 30.53 -2.81
CA PRO A 110 1.52 31.83 -3.38
C PRO A 110 1.33 31.96 -4.90
N HIS A 111 1.06 30.85 -5.60
CA HIS A 111 0.96 30.79 -7.05
C HIS A 111 -0.35 30.12 -7.49
N ASP A 112 -0.80 30.44 -8.70
CA ASP A 112 -1.96 29.81 -9.33
C ASP A 112 -1.76 28.31 -9.57
N ALA A 113 -2.87 27.59 -9.69
CA ALA A 113 -2.90 26.15 -9.91
C ALA A 113 -2.06 25.73 -11.13
N GLY A 114 -2.05 26.53 -12.19
CA GLY A 114 -1.26 26.31 -13.41
C GLY A 114 0.26 26.24 -13.19
N TYR A 115 0.79 27.03 -12.25
CA TYR A 115 2.22 27.03 -11.91
C TYR A 115 2.68 25.66 -11.39
N TYR A 116 1.88 25.06 -10.50
CA TYR A 116 2.17 23.74 -9.95
C TYR A 116 1.83 22.63 -10.94
N ALA A 117 0.67 22.73 -11.59
CA ALA A 117 0.13 21.67 -12.43
C ALA A 117 0.98 21.36 -13.68
N THR A 118 1.75 22.33 -14.18
CA THR A 118 2.60 22.18 -15.36
C THR A 118 4.05 21.79 -15.03
N SER A 119 4.41 21.75 -13.74
CA SER A 119 5.76 21.49 -13.28
C SER A 119 6.02 19.99 -13.09
N ASN A 120 7.22 19.54 -13.49
CA ASN A 120 7.71 18.19 -13.18
C ASN A 120 8.14 18.02 -11.71
N SER A 121 8.17 19.12 -10.93
CA SER A 121 8.58 19.13 -9.52
C SER A 121 7.45 19.53 -8.57
N ILE A 122 6.19 19.35 -9.00
CA ILE A 122 4.98 19.74 -8.26
C ILE A 122 5.03 19.39 -6.77
N TRP A 123 5.39 18.16 -6.39
CA TRP A 123 5.35 17.70 -5.00
C TRP A 123 6.31 18.51 -4.12
N THR A 124 7.52 18.76 -4.62
CA THR A 124 8.52 19.60 -3.96
C THR A 124 8.07 21.06 -3.88
N LEU A 125 7.49 21.61 -4.95
CA LEU A 125 6.98 22.98 -4.96
C LEU A 125 5.87 23.18 -3.93
N ILE A 126 4.85 22.32 -3.93
CA ILE A 126 3.76 22.36 -2.94
C ILE A 126 4.31 22.25 -1.53
N GLN A 127 5.27 21.33 -1.29
CA GLN A 127 5.87 21.19 0.04
C GLN A 127 6.60 22.47 0.47
N ASN A 128 7.43 23.04 -0.41
CA ASN A 128 8.24 24.22 -0.10
C ASN A 128 7.36 25.42 0.25
N ASP A 129 6.25 25.62 -0.46
CA ASP A 129 5.36 26.75 -0.26
C ASP A 129 4.37 26.53 0.90
N ALA A 130 3.88 25.30 1.09
CA ALA A 130 2.93 24.97 2.16
C ALA A 130 3.56 24.93 3.56
N THR A 131 4.80 24.44 3.66
CA THR A 131 5.51 24.26 4.95
C THR A 131 5.60 25.55 5.77
N PRO A 132 6.10 26.69 5.24
CA PRO A 132 6.19 27.93 6.02
C PRO A 132 4.81 28.49 6.42
N LEU A 133 3.78 28.31 5.60
CA LEU A 133 2.41 28.73 5.92
C LEU A 133 1.86 27.98 7.13
N ALA A 134 1.98 26.65 7.15
CA ALA A 134 1.51 25.83 8.26
C ALA A 134 2.39 25.99 9.51
N ALA A 135 3.69 26.24 9.36
CA ALA A 135 4.62 26.45 10.47
C ALA A 135 4.28 27.69 11.33
N ALA A 136 3.48 28.63 10.81
CA ALA A 136 2.96 29.75 11.58
C ALA A 136 1.98 29.33 12.69
N ASN A 137 1.39 28.12 12.60
CA ASN A 137 0.38 27.64 13.56
C ASN A 137 0.72 26.28 14.17
N TYR A 138 1.67 25.53 13.59
CA TYR A 138 2.00 24.17 14.00
C TYR A 138 3.51 23.97 14.09
N ASP A 139 3.98 23.35 15.16
CA ASP A 139 5.32 22.77 15.17
C ASP A 139 5.33 21.49 14.32
N LEU A 140 5.77 21.65 13.07
CA LEU A 140 5.81 20.55 12.11
C LEU A 140 6.74 19.42 12.56
N ALA A 141 7.74 19.67 13.40
CA ALA A 141 8.65 18.64 13.91
C ALA A 141 7.95 17.68 14.89
N ALA A 142 6.90 18.13 15.57
CA ALA A 142 6.13 17.32 16.53
C ALA A 142 5.24 16.25 15.88
N TYR A 143 5.10 16.26 14.55
CA TYR A 143 4.31 15.30 13.79
C TYR A 143 5.21 14.26 13.10
N ASP A 144 4.82 12.99 13.17
CA ASP A 144 5.50 11.89 12.48
C ASP A 144 5.27 11.94 10.97
N ARG A 145 4.09 12.42 10.55
CA ARG A 145 3.65 12.48 9.15
C ARG A 145 2.97 13.80 8.83
N ILE A 146 3.16 14.28 7.61
CA ILE A 146 2.52 15.49 7.08
C ILE A 146 1.84 15.17 5.75
N ALA A 147 0.56 15.48 5.64
CA ALA A 147 -0.21 15.35 4.41
C ALA A 147 -0.56 16.74 3.86
N PHE A 148 -0.28 16.99 2.58
CA PHE A 148 -0.70 18.19 1.86
C PHE A 148 -1.94 17.86 1.02
N SER A 149 -3.10 18.39 1.39
CA SER A 149 -4.38 18.15 0.72
C SER A 149 -4.82 19.38 -0.06
N PHE A 150 -5.01 19.26 -1.37
CA PHE A 150 -5.31 20.39 -2.26
C PHE A 150 -6.33 20.01 -3.35
N PRO A 151 -7.03 20.99 -3.96
CA PRO A 151 -7.91 20.73 -5.10
C PRO A 151 -7.25 19.96 -6.24
N SER A 152 -8.06 19.32 -7.08
CA SER A 152 -7.55 18.49 -8.18
C SER A 152 -6.88 19.37 -9.23
N LEU A 153 -5.60 19.12 -9.48
CA LEU A 153 -4.84 19.78 -10.55
C LEU A 153 -4.93 19.02 -11.89
N LYS A 154 -5.64 17.88 -11.94
CA LYS A 154 -5.71 17.04 -13.15
C LYS A 154 -6.37 17.75 -14.34
N ASP A 155 -7.32 18.63 -14.07
CA ASP A 155 -8.15 19.32 -15.07
C ASP A 155 -7.65 20.75 -15.36
N VAL A 156 -6.55 21.17 -14.73
CA VAL A 156 -5.92 22.46 -15.02
C VAL A 156 -5.34 22.42 -16.43
N PRO A 157 -5.56 23.47 -17.27
CA PRO A 157 -5.02 23.51 -18.63
C PRO A 157 -3.52 23.24 -18.68
N GLY A 158 -3.09 22.32 -19.54
CA GLY A 158 -1.68 21.94 -19.69
C GLY A 158 -1.11 21.10 -18.54
N SER A 159 -1.93 20.68 -17.57
CA SER A 159 -1.48 19.89 -16.43
C SER A 159 -0.73 18.64 -16.87
N THR A 160 0.44 18.41 -16.27
CA THR A 160 1.25 17.18 -16.40
C THR A 160 0.92 16.18 -15.29
N VAL A 161 0.13 16.59 -14.28
CA VAL A 161 -0.20 15.78 -13.11
C VAL A 161 -1.29 14.77 -13.47
N ARG A 162 -1.00 13.48 -13.32
CA ARG A 162 -1.97 12.38 -13.51
C ARG A 162 -2.23 11.58 -12.24
N ALA A 163 -1.30 11.61 -11.29
CA ALA A 163 -1.45 10.92 -10.02
C ALA A 163 -2.47 11.63 -9.12
N MET A 164 -3.33 10.84 -8.48
CA MET A 164 -4.29 11.33 -7.47
C MET A 164 -3.62 11.57 -6.11
N SER A 165 -2.44 11.00 -5.90
CA SER A 165 -1.67 11.16 -4.69
C SER A 165 -0.21 10.77 -4.90
N HIS A 166 0.63 11.12 -3.92
CA HIS A 166 2.03 10.74 -3.87
C HIS A 166 2.47 10.68 -2.41
N ALA A 167 3.47 9.87 -2.09
CA ALA A 167 4.12 9.90 -0.79
C ALA A 167 5.57 9.48 -0.86
N GLN A 168 6.34 9.97 0.11
CA GLN A 168 7.72 9.55 0.27
C GLN A 168 7.81 8.13 0.82
N TYR A 169 8.63 7.31 0.17
CA TYR A 169 8.96 5.98 0.67
C TYR A 169 9.76 6.05 1.97
N GLY A 170 9.17 5.57 3.07
CA GLY A 170 9.76 5.63 4.41
C GLY A 170 9.96 7.05 4.94
N GLY A 171 9.36 8.05 4.28
CA GLY A 171 9.52 9.47 4.60
C GLY A 171 8.35 10.04 5.42
N LYS A 172 8.31 11.37 5.50
CA LYS A 172 7.34 12.11 6.33
C LYS A 172 6.13 12.59 5.53
N TYR A 173 6.34 12.90 4.25
CA TYR A 173 5.40 13.69 3.47
C TYR A 173 4.53 12.84 2.53
N MET A 174 3.26 13.23 2.41
CA MET A 174 2.31 12.74 1.42
C MET A 174 1.51 13.90 0.83
N TRP A 175 1.02 13.73 -0.39
CA TRP A 175 0.29 14.73 -1.16
C TRP A 175 -1.01 14.10 -1.70
N LEU A 176 -2.12 14.79 -1.51
CA LEU A 176 -3.46 14.33 -1.87
C LEU A 176 -4.03 15.29 -2.93
N ASN A 177 -3.86 14.93 -4.21
CA ASN A 177 -4.30 15.71 -5.36
C ASN A 177 -5.79 15.44 -5.66
N GLY A 178 -6.63 16.46 -5.58
CA GLY A 178 -8.08 16.28 -5.53
C GLY A 178 -8.62 16.19 -4.10
N GLY A 179 -7.71 16.32 -3.13
CA GLY A 179 -7.82 16.68 -1.70
C GLY A 179 -8.99 16.13 -0.89
N GLY A 180 -9.61 15.08 -1.39
CA GLY A 180 -10.40 14.22 -0.54
C GLY A 180 -9.48 13.49 0.41
N PHE A 181 -9.86 13.47 1.67
CA PHE A 181 -9.44 12.44 2.62
C PHE A 181 -10.13 11.11 2.26
N GLY A 182 -10.01 10.66 1.02
CA GLY A 182 -10.51 9.36 0.59
C GLY A 182 -9.73 8.28 1.34
N PHE A 183 -10.45 7.39 2.02
CA PHE A 183 -9.84 6.37 2.86
C PHE A 183 -8.72 5.61 2.13
N TYR A 184 -8.98 5.14 0.90
CA TYR A 184 -8.00 4.37 0.14
C TYR A 184 -6.73 5.17 -0.12
N THR A 185 -6.84 6.37 -0.68
CA THR A 185 -5.71 7.25 -0.98
C THR A 185 -4.86 7.51 0.25
N VAL A 186 -5.48 7.93 1.36
CA VAL A 186 -4.72 8.23 2.58
C VAL A 186 -4.11 6.96 3.18
N ALA A 187 -4.82 5.84 3.18
CA ALA A 187 -4.29 4.58 3.71
C ALA A 187 -3.11 4.05 2.88
N HIS A 188 -3.17 4.20 1.55
CA HIS A 188 -2.11 3.82 0.61
C HIS A 188 -0.86 4.69 0.81
N GLU A 189 -1.02 6.01 0.80
CA GLU A 189 0.08 6.95 0.97
C GLU A 189 0.72 6.86 2.36
N LEU A 190 -0.09 6.68 3.41
CA LEU A 190 0.43 6.42 4.75
C LEU A 190 1.26 5.13 4.77
N GLY A 191 0.90 4.11 3.99
CA GLY A 191 1.67 2.87 3.86
C GLY A 191 3.05 3.12 3.26
N HIS A 192 3.14 3.99 2.26
CA HIS A 192 4.44 4.43 1.71
C HIS A 192 5.29 5.14 2.75
N THR A 193 4.71 6.05 3.54
CA THR A 193 5.48 6.73 4.61
C THR A 193 5.95 5.76 5.70
N TYR A 194 5.25 4.65 5.91
CA TYR A 194 5.67 3.55 6.78
C TYR A 194 6.79 2.69 6.15
N GLY A 195 7.12 2.87 4.87
CA GLY A 195 8.17 2.12 4.17
C GLY A 195 7.66 0.94 3.35
N LEU A 196 6.36 0.91 3.04
CA LEU A 196 5.78 -0.08 2.12
C LEU A 196 5.94 0.36 0.66
N ARG A 197 6.06 -0.62 -0.22
CA ARG A 197 6.00 -0.44 -1.68
C ARG A 197 4.64 -0.91 -2.19
N HIS A 198 4.39 -0.78 -3.49
CA HIS A 198 3.20 -1.35 -4.08
C HIS A 198 3.12 -2.88 -3.86
N ALA A 199 1.88 -3.33 -3.65
CA ALA A 199 1.51 -4.73 -3.66
C ALA A 199 1.30 -5.17 -5.10
N ASN A 200 2.08 -6.17 -5.51
CA ASN A 200 2.08 -6.62 -6.89
C ASN A 200 1.49 -8.03 -6.97
N ARG A 201 0.80 -8.33 -8.06
CA ARG A 201 0.40 -9.71 -8.38
C ARG A 201 1.56 -10.46 -8.98
N TRP A 202 1.79 -11.69 -8.52
CA TRP A 202 2.63 -12.64 -9.24
C TRP A 202 1.77 -13.36 -10.27
N LYS A 203 1.95 -13.05 -11.56
CA LYS A 203 1.21 -13.67 -12.64
C LYS A 203 2.04 -14.72 -13.32
N VAL A 204 1.45 -15.89 -13.50
CA VAL A 204 2.04 -17.07 -14.14
C VAL A 204 1.14 -17.49 -15.31
N PRO A 205 1.70 -18.07 -16.39
CA PRO A 205 0.94 -18.40 -17.58
C PRO A 205 0.00 -19.60 -17.40
N ASP A 206 0.28 -20.48 -16.44
CA ASP A 206 -0.35 -21.79 -16.28
C ASP A 206 -1.03 -21.98 -14.91
N GLY A 207 -1.12 -20.92 -14.12
CA GLY A 207 -1.64 -20.98 -12.75
C GLY A 207 -0.70 -21.63 -11.73
N ASN A 208 0.45 -22.18 -12.14
CA ASN A 208 1.43 -22.75 -11.23
C ASN A 208 2.21 -21.62 -10.53
N PRO A 209 2.02 -21.39 -9.22
CA PRO A 209 2.60 -20.24 -8.53
C PRO A 209 4.14 -20.26 -8.48
N VAL A 210 4.76 -21.42 -8.70
CA VAL A 210 6.22 -21.57 -8.69
C VAL A 210 6.84 -21.50 -10.09
N ASN A 211 6.04 -21.28 -11.14
CA ASN A 211 6.51 -21.21 -12.52
C ASN A 211 7.61 -20.15 -12.69
N SER A 212 8.71 -20.53 -13.36
CA SER A 212 9.87 -19.68 -13.64
C SER A 212 9.57 -18.52 -14.58
N LYS A 213 8.54 -18.64 -15.43
CA LYS A 213 8.03 -17.59 -16.33
C LYS A 213 7.06 -16.62 -15.64
N GLY A 214 6.88 -16.75 -14.33
CA GLY A 214 6.07 -15.79 -13.59
C GLY A 214 6.66 -14.39 -13.64
N ARG A 215 5.80 -13.37 -13.60
CA ARG A 215 6.18 -11.96 -13.59
C ARG A 215 5.40 -11.20 -12.53
N SER A 216 5.97 -10.10 -12.07
CA SER A 216 5.31 -9.16 -11.18
C SER A 216 4.51 -8.15 -12.00
N GLU A 217 3.21 -8.04 -11.75
CA GLU A 217 2.35 -6.97 -12.26
C GLU A 217 2.13 -5.97 -11.11
N GLU A 218 2.60 -4.74 -11.31
CA GLU A 218 2.55 -3.69 -10.30
C GLU A 218 1.11 -3.31 -9.96
N TYR A 219 0.84 -2.98 -8.70
CA TYR A 219 -0.48 -2.64 -8.16
C TYR A 219 -1.57 -3.73 -8.25
N ALA A 220 -1.29 -4.88 -8.85
CA ALA A 220 -2.32 -5.85 -9.19
C ALA A 220 -2.73 -6.79 -8.04
N ASP A 221 -2.26 -6.58 -6.81
CA ASP A 221 -2.76 -7.32 -5.65
C ASP A 221 -4.07 -6.70 -5.15
N ASN A 222 -5.20 -7.28 -5.57
CA ASN A 222 -6.52 -6.73 -5.29
C ASN A 222 -6.92 -6.71 -3.81
N PHE A 223 -6.10 -7.30 -2.97
CA PHE A 223 -6.40 -7.61 -1.58
C PHE A 223 -5.59 -6.77 -0.61
N ASP A 224 -4.66 -5.96 -1.12
CA ASP A 224 -3.76 -5.17 -0.32
C ASP A 224 -4.09 -3.68 -0.45
N ILE A 225 -3.92 -2.92 0.63
CA ILE A 225 -4.04 -1.47 0.59
C ILE A 225 -3.00 -0.86 -0.37
N MET A 226 -1.84 -1.49 -0.51
CA MET A 226 -0.80 -1.05 -1.42
C MET A 226 -0.99 -1.53 -2.86
N GLY A 227 -2.11 -2.19 -3.18
CA GLY A 227 -2.53 -2.50 -4.55
C GLY A 227 -3.67 -1.56 -4.99
N ASP A 228 -3.94 -1.50 -6.30
CA ASP A 228 -4.88 -0.54 -6.88
C ASP A 228 -6.18 -1.16 -7.39
N THR A 229 -6.21 -2.46 -7.60
CA THR A 229 -7.34 -3.16 -8.22
C THR A 229 -8.29 -3.77 -7.18
N GLY A 230 -9.60 -3.86 -7.43
CA GLY A 230 -10.54 -4.63 -6.58
C GLY A 230 -11.29 -3.90 -5.46
N ASP A 231 -11.98 -4.69 -4.64
CA ASP A 231 -12.98 -4.24 -3.66
C ASP A 231 -12.31 -3.65 -2.40
N PRO A 232 -12.49 -2.34 -2.11
CA PRO A 232 -11.82 -1.67 -1.00
C PRO A 232 -12.22 -2.22 0.38
N THR A 233 -13.39 -2.88 0.48
CA THR A 233 -13.85 -3.49 1.75
C THR A 233 -13.06 -4.75 2.13
N LEU A 234 -12.30 -5.31 1.18
CA LEU A 234 -11.51 -6.52 1.35
C LEU A 234 -10.00 -6.23 1.46
N ARG A 235 -9.58 -4.97 1.50
CA ARG A 235 -8.14 -4.65 1.50
C ARG A 235 -7.56 -4.73 2.90
N ASP A 236 -6.46 -5.44 3.07
CA ASP A 236 -5.61 -5.44 4.27
C ASP A 236 -4.16 -5.62 3.85
N PHE A 237 -3.20 -5.12 4.63
CA PHE A 237 -1.80 -5.31 4.31
C PHE A 237 -1.46 -6.80 4.31
N ASN A 238 -0.77 -7.28 3.27
CA ASN A 238 -0.36 -8.67 3.20
C ASN A 238 0.64 -8.99 4.34
N PRO A 239 0.76 -10.27 4.74
CA PRO A 239 1.64 -10.66 5.85
C PRO A 239 3.12 -10.31 5.68
N TRP A 240 3.61 -10.23 4.43
CA TRP A 240 4.99 -9.78 4.20
C TRP A 240 5.16 -8.32 4.61
N PHE A 241 4.23 -7.43 4.23
CA PHE A 241 4.23 -6.04 4.68
C PHE A 241 4.03 -5.91 6.18
N LYS A 242 3.04 -6.61 6.76
CA LYS A 242 2.83 -6.58 8.20
C LYS A 242 4.07 -7.08 8.96
N SER A 243 4.78 -8.10 8.45
CA SER A 243 6.07 -8.54 9.01
C SER A 243 7.18 -7.51 8.82
N LEU A 244 7.25 -6.84 7.68
CA LEU A 244 8.24 -5.79 7.40
C LEU A 244 8.09 -4.61 8.38
N LEU A 245 6.86 -4.29 8.76
CA LEU A 245 6.53 -3.22 9.71
C LEU A 245 6.63 -3.64 11.18
N GLY A 246 7.01 -4.90 11.47
CA GLY A 246 7.09 -5.43 12.84
C GLY A 246 5.74 -5.73 13.50
N TRP A 247 4.64 -5.74 12.74
CA TRP A 247 3.30 -6.02 13.27
C TRP A 247 3.04 -7.51 13.48
N MET A 248 3.86 -8.40 12.90
CA MET A 248 3.71 -9.87 13.00
C MET A 248 4.90 -10.56 13.68
N ASP A 249 5.66 -9.84 14.50
CA ASP A 249 6.76 -10.43 15.28
C ASP A 249 6.26 -11.60 16.12
N GLY A 250 6.89 -12.76 16.00
CA GLY A 250 6.48 -14.00 16.69
C GLY A 250 5.31 -14.75 16.04
N HIS A 251 4.71 -14.22 14.98
CA HIS A 251 3.54 -14.81 14.31
C HIS A 251 3.83 -15.35 12.90
N VAL A 252 5.09 -15.35 12.48
CA VAL A 252 5.55 -15.88 11.19
C VAL A 252 6.43 -17.10 11.41
N GLN A 253 6.05 -18.24 10.85
CA GLN A 253 6.86 -19.45 10.90
C GLN A 253 7.71 -19.59 9.63
N THR A 254 9.03 -19.67 9.79
CA THR A 254 9.92 -20.05 8.68
C THR A 254 9.90 -21.56 8.51
N VAL A 255 9.60 -22.02 7.30
CA VAL A 255 9.47 -23.44 6.97
C VAL A 255 10.75 -23.90 6.27
N THR A 256 11.43 -24.86 6.88
CA THR A 256 12.70 -25.45 6.39
C THR A 256 12.63 -26.98 6.23
N VAL A 257 11.53 -27.60 6.65
CA VAL A 257 11.32 -29.06 6.63
C VAL A 257 9.98 -29.34 5.98
N ASN A 258 9.86 -30.47 5.28
CA ASN A 258 8.58 -30.90 4.73
C ASN A 258 7.63 -31.30 5.86
N GLY A 259 6.36 -30.89 5.77
CA GLY A 259 5.38 -31.26 6.77
C GLY A 259 4.03 -30.56 6.59
N THR A 260 3.12 -30.84 7.52
CA THR A 260 1.84 -30.15 7.62
C THR A 260 1.94 -29.06 8.68
N TYR A 261 1.55 -27.85 8.32
CA TYR A 261 1.62 -26.67 9.17
C TYR A 261 0.23 -26.10 9.42
N ARG A 262 -0.02 -25.67 10.65
CA ARG A 262 -1.25 -24.93 10.99
C ARG A 262 -1.01 -23.44 10.77
N VAL A 263 -1.92 -22.82 10.03
CA VAL A 263 -1.93 -21.37 9.78
C VAL A 263 -3.29 -20.83 10.20
N ASN A 264 -3.29 -19.87 11.12
CA ASN A 264 -4.47 -19.14 11.52
C ASN A 264 -4.69 -17.95 10.58
N ARG A 265 -5.92 -17.44 10.54
CA ARG A 265 -6.24 -16.31 9.67
C ARG A 265 -5.54 -15.04 10.18
N PHE A 266 -4.89 -14.27 9.29
CA PHE A 266 -4.18 -13.04 9.68
C PHE A 266 -5.11 -11.80 9.72
N ASP A 267 -6.32 -11.94 9.20
CA ASP A 267 -7.35 -10.90 9.21
C ASP A 267 -8.30 -11.07 10.42
N ASN A 268 -7.85 -11.73 11.49
CA ASN A 268 -8.56 -11.79 12.77
C ASN A 268 -8.08 -10.66 13.69
N THR A 269 -8.97 -9.76 14.06
CA THR A 269 -8.72 -8.62 14.94
C THR A 269 -9.38 -8.88 16.31
N PRO A 270 -8.92 -8.24 17.40
CA PRO A 270 -7.88 -7.20 17.47
C PRO A 270 -6.47 -7.72 17.77
N ALA A 271 -6.29 -9.02 18.05
CA ALA A 271 -5.00 -9.56 18.48
C ALA A 271 -4.47 -10.65 17.54
N ALA A 272 -3.15 -10.63 17.32
CA ALA A 272 -2.45 -11.71 16.64
C ALA A 272 -2.34 -12.93 17.57
N THR A 273 -2.87 -14.07 17.15
CA THR A 273 -2.86 -15.31 17.95
C THR A 273 -2.38 -16.49 17.12
N GLY A 274 -1.33 -17.17 17.61
CA GLY A 274 -0.70 -18.31 16.94
C GLY A 274 0.09 -17.91 15.68
N ILE A 275 0.37 -18.88 14.82
CA ILE A 275 1.05 -18.66 13.54
C ILE A 275 0.03 -18.12 12.52
N LEU A 276 0.34 -16.98 11.91
CA LEU A 276 -0.53 -16.26 10.97
C LEU A 276 -0.03 -16.32 9.52
N ALA A 277 1.26 -16.60 9.33
CA ALA A 277 1.86 -16.79 8.01
C ALA A 277 3.02 -17.79 8.04
N LEU A 278 3.22 -18.47 6.92
CA LEU A 278 4.42 -19.26 6.66
C LEU A 278 5.32 -18.52 5.68
N LYS A 279 6.62 -18.58 5.93
CA LYS A 279 7.66 -18.09 5.04
C LYS A 279 8.50 -19.27 4.55
N ILE A 280 8.52 -19.50 3.24
CA ILE A 280 9.30 -20.57 2.61
C ILE A 280 10.34 -19.92 1.69
N ARG A 281 11.60 -20.27 1.86
CA ARG A 281 12.67 -19.78 0.98
C ARG A 281 12.50 -20.32 -0.43
N LYS A 282 12.40 -19.44 -1.45
CA LYS A 282 12.50 -19.82 -2.87
C LYS A 282 13.95 -19.85 -3.32
N ASN A 283 14.68 -18.77 -3.11
CA ASN A 283 16.10 -18.63 -3.48
C ASN A 283 16.73 -17.50 -2.66
N ASN A 284 18.02 -17.21 -2.88
CA ASN A 284 18.77 -16.21 -2.12
C ASN A 284 18.17 -14.80 -2.11
N ALA A 285 17.25 -14.48 -3.02
CA ALA A 285 16.60 -13.18 -3.11
C ALA A 285 15.09 -13.21 -2.79
N LEU A 286 14.48 -14.40 -2.69
CA LEU A 286 13.02 -14.55 -2.68
C LEU A 286 12.52 -15.55 -1.66
N ASP A 287 11.44 -15.16 -0.98
CA ASP A 287 10.62 -16.00 -0.14
C ASP A 287 9.21 -16.10 -0.73
N TYR A 288 8.55 -17.24 -0.55
CA TYR A 288 7.11 -17.40 -0.64
C TYR A 288 6.48 -17.12 0.72
N TRP A 289 5.38 -16.38 0.68
CA TRP A 289 4.52 -16.13 1.85
C TRP A 289 3.19 -16.85 1.65
N ILE A 290 2.81 -17.67 2.63
CA ILE A 290 1.53 -18.39 2.66
C ILE A 290 0.74 -17.88 3.85
N SER A 291 -0.51 -17.52 3.60
CA SER A 291 -1.40 -17.06 4.65
C SER A 291 -2.85 -17.42 4.39
N TYR A 292 -3.66 -17.27 5.42
CA TYR A 292 -5.08 -17.54 5.36
C TYR A 292 -5.87 -16.29 5.73
N ARG A 293 -6.97 -16.06 5.01
CA ARG A 293 -7.89 -14.95 5.27
C ARG A 293 -9.33 -15.40 5.13
N LEU A 294 -10.19 -14.95 6.04
CA LEU A 294 -11.60 -15.35 6.09
C LEU A 294 -12.48 -14.41 5.26
N GLN A 295 -12.11 -13.13 5.12
CA GLN A 295 -12.88 -12.11 4.40
C GLN A 295 -13.19 -12.47 2.92
N LEU A 296 -12.54 -13.49 2.35
CA LEU A 296 -12.79 -13.98 1.00
C LEU A 296 -13.78 -15.16 0.93
N ARG A 297 -14.31 -15.66 2.06
CA ARG A 297 -15.30 -16.75 2.04
C ARG A 297 -16.56 -16.33 1.27
N GLY A 298 -17.04 -17.22 0.40
CA GLY A 298 -18.30 -17.04 -0.34
C GLY A 298 -18.20 -16.21 -1.63
N LYS A 299 -17.14 -15.42 -1.84
CA LYS A 299 -16.93 -14.71 -3.11
C LYS A 299 -16.33 -15.69 -4.13
N SER A 300 -17.16 -16.19 -5.05
CA SER A 300 -16.83 -17.27 -6.01
C SER A 300 -15.65 -16.96 -6.94
N CYS A 301 -15.38 -15.68 -7.22
CA CYS A 301 -14.20 -15.20 -7.95
C CYS A 301 -12.90 -15.14 -7.12
N TYR A 302 -12.98 -15.37 -5.81
CA TYR A 302 -11.87 -15.23 -4.86
C TYR A 302 -11.69 -16.46 -3.95
N LYS A 303 -12.30 -17.60 -4.32
CA LYS A 303 -12.11 -18.88 -3.62
C LYS A 303 -10.68 -19.38 -3.84
N GLY A 304 -9.79 -19.15 -2.88
CA GLY A 304 -8.51 -19.86 -2.88
C GLY A 304 -7.45 -19.19 -2.04
N ARG A 305 -7.00 -19.92 -1.01
CA ARG A 305 -5.68 -19.87 -0.37
C ARG A 305 -4.76 -18.84 -1.03
N SER A 306 -4.62 -17.66 -0.43
CA SER A 306 -3.77 -16.60 -0.94
C SER A 306 -2.30 -17.03 -0.80
N LEU A 307 -1.77 -17.62 -1.87
CA LEU A 307 -0.35 -17.87 -2.02
C LEU A 307 0.22 -16.78 -2.92
N TYR A 308 0.56 -15.61 -2.35
CA TYR A 308 1.13 -14.52 -3.14
C TYR A 308 2.15 -13.70 -2.34
N ARG A 309 3.43 -13.86 -2.70
CA ARG A 309 4.30 -12.85 -3.34
C ARG A 309 5.72 -13.43 -3.38
N LEU A 310 6.36 -13.34 -4.54
CA LEU A 310 7.81 -13.41 -4.68
C LEU A 310 8.32 -11.97 -4.77
N GLY A 311 8.96 -11.47 -3.73
CA GLY A 311 9.42 -10.07 -3.68
C GLY A 311 10.69 -9.84 -4.50
N THR A 312 10.60 -9.48 -5.78
CA THR A 312 11.80 -9.06 -6.55
C THR A 312 11.94 -7.53 -6.63
N ARG A 313 13.21 -7.08 -6.54
CA ARG A 313 13.70 -5.74 -6.86
C ARG A 313 13.45 -5.42 -8.34
N ARG A 314 12.91 -4.24 -8.65
CA ARG A 314 13.39 -3.42 -9.77
C ARG A 314 13.83 -2.07 -9.21
N HIS A 315 15.04 -1.67 -9.57
CA HIS A 315 15.56 -0.34 -9.30
C HIS A 315 14.85 0.63 -10.25
N HIS A 316 14.18 1.64 -9.73
CA HIS A 316 14.17 2.95 -10.37
C HIS A 316 14.75 3.90 -9.32
N GLY A 317 15.93 4.43 -9.63
CA GLY A 317 16.54 5.48 -8.84
C GLY A 317 15.72 6.75 -8.99
N ASN A 318 15.79 7.58 -7.95
CA ASN A 318 15.28 8.96 -7.96
C ASN A 318 15.74 9.68 -9.23
N GLN A 319 14.77 10.14 -10.01
CA GLN A 319 14.77 11.47 -10.60
C GLN A 319 13.40 12.08 -10.33
#